data_AF-A0A958FJ60-F1
#
_entry.id   AF-A0A958FJ60-F1
#
_cell.length_a   1.000
_cell.length_b   1.000
_cell.length_c   1.000
_cell.angle_alpha   90.00
_cell.angle_beta   90.00
_cell.angle_gamma   90.00
#
_symmetry.space_group_name_H-M   'P 1'
#
loop_
_entity.id
_entity.type
_entity.pdbx_description
1 polymer ?
#
loop_
_entity_poly.entity_id
_entity_poly.type
_entity_poly.pdbx_seq_one_letter_code
_entity_poly.pdbx_strand_id
1 'polypeptide(L)'
;CVEIAKAETGIPAARIRAAIPRQPFTLRGVGITPMRAIHGNPKFAVFEEANLEDCGYFIALGDKTLLQPGDTVLLEDHLFLKHVDVLFFSPTEHNM
;
A
#
# COMPACT_ATOMS: atom_id res chain seq x y z
N CYS A 1 -13.28 0.85 2.73
CA CYS A 1 -13.24 1.09 1.26
C CYS A 1 -14.06 0.12 0.40
N VAL A 2 -14.08 -1.19 0.68
CA VAL A 2 -14.77 -2.18 -0.20
C VAL A 2 -16.29 -1.97 -0.26
N GLU A 3 -16.94 -1.72 0.88
CA GLU A 3 -18.39 -1.50 0.92
C GLU A 3 -18.80 -0.20 0.22
N ILE A 4 -18.03 0.88 0.40
CA ILE A 4 -18.17 2.14 -0.34
C ILE A 4 -18.03 1.92 -1.85
N ALA A 5 -16.98 1.20 -2.28
CA ALA A 5 -16.79 0.91 -3.70
C ALA A 5 -17.98 0.16 -4.32
N LYS A 6 -18.54 -0.83 -3.61
CA LYS A 6 -19.74 -1.56 -4.07
C LYS A 6 -20.99 -0.69 -4.09
N ALA A 7 -21.21 0.11 -3.05
CA ALA A 7 -22.44 0.85 -2.84
C ALA A 7 -22.52 2.14 -3.68
N GLU A 8 -21.41 2.87 -3.79
CA GLU A 8 -21.43 4.25 -4.30
C GLU A 8 -20.88 4.39 -5.71
N THR A 9 -20.01 3.48 -6.15
CA THR A 9 -19.28 3.65 -7.43
C THR A 9 -19.73 2.71 -8.54
N GLY A 10 -20.65 1.78 -8.26
CA GLY A 10 -21.17 0.82 -9.24
C GLY A 10 -20.11 -0.13 -9.83
N ILE A 11 -18.94 -0.26 -9.18
CA ILE A 11 -17.89 -1.17 -9.65
C ILE A 11 -18.37 -2.62 -9.44
N PRO A 12 -18.43 -3.46 -10.50
CA PRO A 12 -18.86 -4.84 -10.36
C PRO A 12 -17.98 -5.60 -9.37
N ALA A 13 -18.58 -6.35 -8.44
CA ALA A 13 -17.85 -7.07 -7.40
C ALA A 13 -16.75 -7.99 -7.96
N ALA A 14 -16.99 -8.62 -9.12
CA ALA A 14 -16.01 -9.45 -9.82
C ALA A 14 -14.73 -8.70 -10.27
N ARG A 15 -14.76 -7.36 -10.29
CA ARG A 15 -13.61 -6.50 -10.62
C ARG A 15 -12.91 -5.94 -9.39
N ILE A 16 -13.43 -6.16 -8.19
CA ILE A 16 -12.85 -5.69 -6.93
C ILE A 16 -12.00 -6.81 -6.34
N ARG A 17 -10.76 -6.48 -5.99
CA ARG A 17 -9.93 -7.32 -5.13
C ARG A 17 -9.45 -6.47 -3.97
N ALA A 18 -9.88 -6.82 -2.75
CA ALA A 18 -9.42 -6.16 -1.55
C ALA A 18 -7.98 -6.59 -1.27
N ALA A 19 -7.07 -5.63 -1.16
CA ALA A 19 -5.76 -5.88 -0.57
C ALA A 19 -5.93 -6.00 0.95
N ILE A 20 -5.27 -6.98 1.55
CA ILE A 20 -5.24 -7.17 3.00
C ILE A 20 -3.77 -7.10 3.42
N PRO A 21 -3.40 -6.28 4.42
CA PRO A 21 -2.02 -6.15 4.86
C PRO A 21 -1.38 -7.52 5.12
N ARG A 22 -0.18 -7.72 4.57
CA ARG A 22 0.64 -8.95 4.70
C ARG A 22 0.00 -10.21 4.12
N GLN A 23 -1.00 -10.08 3.23
CA GLN A 23 -1.55 -11.21 2.48
C GLN A 23 -1.20 -11.07 0.99
N PRO A 24 -0.10 -11.69 0.53
CA PRO A 24 0.30 -11.64 -0.86
C PRO A 24 -0.72 -12.29 -1.79
N PHE A 25 -0.84 -11.75 -3.00
CA PHE A 25 -1.65 -12.33 -4.06
C PHE A 25 -1.02 -12.08 -5.42
N THR A 26 -1.49 -12.81 -6.44
CA THR A 26 -1.08 -12.60 -7.83
C THR A 26 -2.22 -11.99 -8.63
N LEU A 27 -1.90 -10.99 -9.45
CA LEU A 27 -2.85 -10.38 -10.38
C LEU A 27 -2.21 -10.33 -11.77
N ARG A 28 -2.76 -11.10 -12.72
CA ARG A 28 -2.27 -11.14 -14.12
C ARG A 28 -0.76 -11.42 -14.23
N GLY A 29 -0.25 -12.34 -13.41
CA GLY A 29 1.18 -12.69 -13.37
C GLY A 29 2.07 -11.73 -12.59
N VAL A 30 1.52 -10.65 -12.03
CA VAL A 30 2.23 -9.73 -11.15
C VAL A 30 2.06 -10.17 -9.70
N GLY A 31 3.17 -10.36 -8.99
CA GLY A 31 3.17 -10.63 -7.56
C GLY A 31 2.93 -9.34 -6.79
N ILE A 32 1.91 -9.31 -5.93
CA ILE A 32 1.56 -8.15 -5.13
C ILE A 32 1.62 -8.57 -3.67
N THR A 33 2.47 -7.90 -2.89
CA THR A 33 2.56 -8.05 -1.43
C THR A 33 2.09 -6.75 -0.79
N PRO A 34 0.83 -6.68 -0.33
CA PRO A 34 0.37 -5.56 0.47
C PRO A 34 1.17 -5.50 1.77
N MET A 35 1.75 -4.34 2.05
CA MET A 35 2.46 -4.05 3.29
C MET A 35 1.61 -3.10 4.12
N ARG A 36 1.78 -3.10 5.44
CA ARG A 36 1.12 -2.09 6.28
C ARG A 36 1.56 -0.70 5.83
N ALA A 37 0.61 0.23 5.79
CA ALA A 37 0.87 1.65 5.70
C ALA A 37 0.27 2.35 6.92
N ILE A 38 0.93 3.41 7.39
CA ILE A 38 0.44 4.29 8.46
C ILE A 38 0.69 5.71 8.00
N HIS A 39 -0.39 6.45 7.77
CA HIS A 39 -0.32 7.86 7.44
C HIS A 39 0.30 8.67 8.57
N GLY A 40 1.19 9.59 8.20
CA GLY A 40 1.78 10.54 9.13
C GLY A 40 2.17 11.83 8.43
N ASN A 41 2.88 12.69 9.16
CA ASN A 41 3.26 14.02 8.70
C ASN A 41 4.80 14.18 8.56
N PRO A 42 5.29 15.28 7.96
CA PRO A 42 6.70 15.57 7.73
C PRO A 42 7.54 15.68 8.99
N LYS A 43 6.93 15.77 10.17
CA LYS A 43 7.64 15.71 11.46
C LYS A 43 7.78 14.28 11.97
N PHE A 44 7.55 13.28 11.11
CA PHE A 44 7.63 11.86 11.42
C PHE A 44 6.64 11.43 12.52
N ALA A 45 5.55 12.17 12.68
CA ALA A 45 4.48 11.83 13.61
C ALA A 45 3.33 11.12 12.88
N VAL A 46 2.76 10.12 13.53
CA VAL A 46 1.58 9.38 13.07
C VAL A 46 0.33 10.21 13.37
N PHE A 47 -0.62 10.27 12.43
CA PHE A 47 -1.89 10.95 12.66
C PHE A 47 -2.73 10.21 13.72
N GLU A 48 -3.52 10.96 14.51
CA GLU A 48 -4.30 10.40 15.62
C GLU A 48 -5.27 9.30 15.20
N GLU A 49 -5.87 9.42 14.01
CA GLU A 49 -6.84 8.45 13.46
C GLU A 49 -6.20 7.36 12.57
N ALA A 50 -4.87 7.37 12.42
CA ALA A 50 -4.20 6.40 11.57
C ALA A 50 -4.34 4.99 12.15
N ASN A 51 -4.54 4.01 11.27
CA ASN A 51 -4.67 2.60 11.65
C ASN A 51 -3.81 1.72 10.74
N LEU A 52 -3.82 0.41 10.99
CA LEU A 52 -3.00 -0.59 10.27
C LEU A 52 -3.77 -1.31 9.15
N GLU A 53 -4.94 -0.79 8.74
CA GLU A 53 -5.75 -1.38 7.69
C GLU A 53 -5.31 -0.91 6.30
N ASP A 54 -4.62 0.22 6.20
CA ASP A 54 -4.10 0.75 4.96
C ASP A 54 -2.92 -0.07 4.41
N CYS A 55 -2.78 -0.03 3.09
CA CYS A 55 -1.77 -0.80 2.36
C CYS A 55 -0.85 0.07 1.53
N GLY A 56 0.45 -0.08 1.77
CA GLY A 56 1.49 0.11 0.75
C GLY A 56 1.66 -1.18 -0.06
N TYR A 57 2.42 -1.14 -1.16
CA TYR A 57 2.58 -2.28 -2.06
C TYR A 57 4.04 -2.53 -2.41
N PHE A 58 4.49 -3.76 -2.13
CA PHE A 58 5.68 -4.33 -2.72
C PHE A 58 5.27 -5.21 -3.91
N ILE A 59 5.74 -4.86 -5.10
CA ILE A 59 5.29 -5.41 -6.37
C ILE A 59 6.46 -6.13 -7.04
N ALA A 60 6.28 -7.41 -7.34
CA ALA A 60 7.20 -8.21 -8.14
C ALA A 60 6.67 -8.30 -9.59
N LEU A 61 7.40 -7.70 -10.52
CA LEU A 61 7.11 -7.68 -11.94
C LEU A 61 8.28 -8.30 -12.71
N GLY A 62 8.16 -9.61 -13.01
CA GLY A 62 9.26 -10.36 -13.63
C GLY A 62 10.47 -10.41 -12.68
N ASP A 63 11.61 -9.91 -13.15
CA ASP A 63 12.87 -9.83 -12.41
C ASP A 63 13.09 -8.47 -11.74
N LYS A 64 12.04 -7.63 -11.63
CA LYS A 64 12.07 -6.33 -10.99
C LYS A 64 11.14 -6.25 -9.79
N THR A 65 11.56 -5.55 -8.76
CA THR A 65 10.77 -5.26 -7.57
C THR A 65 10.55 -3.76 -7.39
N LEU A 66 9.31 -3.38 -7.10
CA LEU A 66 8.92 -1.99 -6.91
C LEU A 66 8.29 -1.85 -5.53
N LEU A 67 8.69 -0.83 -4.78
CA LEU A 67 8.04 -0.45 -3.52
C LEU A 67 7.29 0.85 -3.74
N GLN A 68 5.97 0.82 -3.59
CA GLN A 68 5.12 2.00 -3.49
C GLN A 68 4.39 1.97 -2.15
N PRO A 69 4.98 2.53 -1.09
CA PRO A 69 4.45 2.42 0.26
C PRO A 69 3.37 3.49 0.53
N GLY A 70 3.05 4.35 -0.46
CA GLY A 70 2.15 5.47 -0.30
C GLY A 70 2.83 6.64 0.42
N ASP A 71 2.07 7.38 1.20
CA ASP A 71 2.51 8.43 2.13
C ASP A 71 2.71 7.91 3.56
N THR A 72 3.03 6.61 3.70
CA THR A 72 3.32 6.02 5.01
C THR A 72 4.60 6.60 5.62
N VAL A 73 4.61 6.70 6.95
CA VAL A 73 5.86 6.81 7.71
C VAL A 73 6.69 5.52 7.58
N LEU A 74 7.99 5.58 7.93
CA LEU A 74 8.85 4.41 7.91
C LEU A 74 8.44 3.39 8.98
N LEU A 75 7.90 2.26 8.54
CA LEU A 75 7.59 1.09 9.37
C LEU A 75 8.69 0.02 9.33
N GLU A 76 8.75 -0.80 10.38
CA GLU A 76 9.68 -1.94 10.46
C GLU A 76 9.50 -2.96 9.33
N ASP A 77 8.26 -3.15 8.83
CA ASP A 77 7.96 -4.02 7.68
C ASP A 77 8.85 -3.69 6.46
N HIS A 78 9.19 -2.41 6.26
CA HIS A 78 10.07 -1.98 5.16
C HIS A 78 11.52 -2.41 5.37
N LEU A 79 11.99 -2.50 6.62
CA LEU A 79 13.35 -2.90 6.96
C LEU A 79 13.59 -4.41 6.75
N PHE A 80 12.52 -5.21 6.66
CA PHE A 80 12.61 -6.63 6.34
C PHE A 80 12.79 -6.91 4.84
N LEU A 81 12.51 -5.93 3.98
CA LEU A 81 12.74 -6.06 2.54
C LEU A 81 14.22 -6.23 2.25
N LYS A 82 14.56 -7.26 1.47
CA LYS A 82 15.96 -7.57 1.13
C LYS A 82 16.48 -6.76 -0.05
N HIS A 83 15.60 -6.42 -0.99
CA HIS A 83 15.95 -5.74 -2.23
C HIS A 83 14.73 -5.03 -2.83
N VAL A 84 14.94 -3.80 -3.33
CA VAL A 84 13.95 -2.99 -4.03
C VAL A 84 14.67 -2.37 -5.23
N ASP A 85 14.23 -2.66 -6.46
CA ASP A 85 14.81 -2.05 -7.67
C ASP A 85 14.32 -0.60 -7.87
N VAL A 86 13.05 -0.34 -7.57
CA VAL A 86 12.42 0.98 -7.73
C VAL A 86 11.64 1.35 -6.48
N LEU A 87 11.97 2.51 -5.88
CA LEU A 87 11.23 3.09 -4.77
C LEU A 87 10.41 4.29 -5.27
N PHE A 88 9.09 4.21 -5.14
CA PHE A 88 8.22 5.37 -5.16
C PHE A 88 8.14 5.91 -3.73
N PHE A 89 8.33 7.21 -3.57
CA PHE A 89 8.15 7.88 -2.29
C PHE A 89 7.38 9.17 -2.52
N SER A 90 6.55 9.54 -1.55
CA SER A 90 5.79 10.79 -1.58
C SER A 90 6.62 11.88 -0.90
N PRO A 91 7.24 12.82 -1.65
CA PRO A 91 8.06 13.88 -1.07
C PRO A 91 7.24 14.99 -0.38
N THR A 92 5.91 14.95 -0.51
CA THR A 92 4.99 16.02 -0.10
C THR A 92 3.81 15.44 0.68
N GLU A 93 3.22 16.23 1.58
CA GLU A 93 1.92 15.92 2.18
C GLU A 93 0.82 16.04 1.12
N HIS A 94 -0.08 15.04 1.07
CA HIS A 94 -1.24 15.08 0.19
C HIS A 94 -2.42 15.86 0.80
N ASN A 95 -2.47 15.98 2.13
CA ASN A 95 -3.57 16.58 2.89
C ASN A 95 -3.06 17.80 3.70
N MET A 96 -3.16 19.00 3.11
CA MET A 96 -3.03 20.28 3.84
C MET A 96 -4.39 20.80 4.29
#